data_AF-A0A843GAJ3-F1
#
_entry.id   AF-A0A843GAJ3-F1
#
_cell.length_a   1.000
_cell.length_b   1.000
_cell.length_c   1.000
_cell.angle_alpha   90.00
_cell.angle_beta   90.00
_cell.angle_gamma   90.00
#
_symmetry.space_group_name_H-M   'P 1'
#
loop_
_entity.id
_entity.type
_entity.pdbx_description
1 polymer ?
#
loop_
_entity_poly.entity_id
_entity_poly.type
_entity_poly.pdbx_seq_one_letter_code
_entity_poly.pdbx_strand_id
1 'polypeptide(L)'
;MTWTAYDATINEERKELILSYLDGWRLESINSNEEVETSSIDPFVTNEEFNTNSANKIITDDEIETAYDFALNKALTFTNRLNIDTLTTVEGDLFCKYVCVWTASDLWNKYNIRVTNEDMEDTYIQSYGGLLYKQAVNGLTPFILQKIQGFHRITQNMMED
;
A
#
# COMPACT_ATOMS: atom_id res chain seq x y z
N MET A 1 -19.25 9.25 -14.58
CA MET A 1 -17.87 9.72 -14.87
C MET A 1 -17.06 8.47 -15.17
N THR A 2 -16.30 8.44 -16.25
CA THR A 2 -15.44 7.30 -16.61
C THR A 2 -14.09 7.47 -15.94
N TRP A 3 -13.62 6.43 -15.24
CA TRP A 3 -12.31 6.39 -14.60
C TRP A 3 -11.24 6.14 -15.65
N THR A 4 -10.06 6.75 -15.50
CA THR A 4 -8.99 6.72 -16.50
C THR A 4 -7.66 6.29 -15.90
N ALA A 5 -6.71 5.91 -16.74
CA ALA A 5 -5.33 5.65 -16.31
C ALA A 5 -4.68 6.83 -15.56
N TYR A 6 -5.08 8.07 -15.85
CA TYR A 6 -4.61 9.24 -15.09
C TYR A 6 -5.11 9.21 -13.65
N ASP A 7 -6.34 8.75 -13.44
CA ASP A 7 -6.91 8.59 -12.11
C ASP A 7 -6.23 7.47 -11.32
N ALA A 8 -5.33 6.68 -11.90
CA ALA A 8 -4.56 5.63 -11.21
C ALA A 8 -3.20 6.09 -10.67
N THR A 9 -2.74 7.30 -11.01
CA THR A 9 -1.41 7.81 -10.60
C THR A 9 -1.36 8.13 -9.10
N ILE A 10 -0.18 8.08 -8.50
CA ILE A 10 -0.04 8.49 -7.09
C ILE A 10 -0.47 9.95 -6.91
N ASN A 11 -1.15 10.23 -5.79
CA ASN A 11 -1.57 11.56 -5.35
C ASN A 11 -1.52 11.64 -3.83
N GLU A 12 -1.74 12.82 -3.25
CA GLU A 12 -1.63 13.04 -1.80
C GLU A 12 -2.56 12.12 -0.97
N GLU A 13 -3.82 11.95 -1.39
CA GLU A 13 -4.77 11.05 -0.70
C GLU A 13 -4.26 9.60 -0.64
N ARG A 14 -3.59 9.13 -1.71
CA ARG A 14 -2.99 7.79 -1.76
C ARG A 14 -1.73 7.70 -0.94
N LYS A 15 -0.90 8.75 -0.88
CA LYS A 15 0.26 8.81 0.01
C LYS A 15 -0.18 8.70 1.47
N GLU A 16 -1.19 9.48 1.87
CA GLU A 16 -1.79 9.39 3.20
C GLU A 16 -2.35 7.99 3.50
N LEU A 17 -3.03 7.38 2.53
CA LEU A 17 -3.53 6.02 2.66
C LEU A 17 -2.39 5.00 2.86
N ILE A 18 -1.30 5.09 2.10
CA ILE A 18 -0.12 4.22 2.27
C ILE A 18 0.47 4.39 3.67
N LEU A 19 0.65 5.64 4.12
CA LEU A 19 1.18 5.95 5.44
C LEU A 19 0.27 5.47 6.57
N SER A 20 -1.05 5.47 6.38
CA SER A 20 -2.00 4.95 7.38
C SER A 20 -1.80 3.45 7.67
N TYR A 21 -1.24 2.69 6.72
CA TYR A 21 -0.86 1.29 6.92
C TYR A 21 0.52 1.14 7.58
N LEU A 22 1.34 2.18 7.60
CA LEU A 22 2.72 2.18 8.10
C LEU A 22 2.81 2.93 9.43
N ASP A 23 2.30 2.30 10.49
CA ASP A 23 2.19 2.91 11.81
C ASP A 23 3.52 3.53 12.30
N GLY A 24 3.46 4.82 12.65
CA GLY A 24 4.61 5.61 13.09
C GLY A 24 5.57 6.09 11.99
N TRP A 25 5.26 5.89 10.70
CA TRP A 25 6.07 6.42 9.58
C TRP A 25 5.63 7.84 9.21
N ARG A 26 6.57 8.67 8.76
CA ARG A 26 6.30 10.04 8.31
C ARG A 26 7.05 10.35 7.01
N LEU A 27 6.47 11.24 6.20
CA LEU A 27 7.16 11.84 5.06
C LEU A 27 8.28 12.77 5.54
N GLU A 28 9.40 12.75 4.83
CA GLU A 28 10.47 13.71 5.04
C GLU A 28 9.94 15.13 4.74
N SER A 29 9.77 15.94 5.79
CA SER A 29 9.38 17.33 5.58
C SER A 29 10.57 18.09 4.99
N ILE A 30 10.34 18.81 3.88
CA ILE A 30 11.37 19.59 3.19
C ILE A 30 11.91 20.78 4.06
N ASN A 31 11.42 20.98 5.29
CA ASN A 31 11.79 22.10 6.17
C ASN A 31 11.91 21.77 7.66
N SER A 32 12.61 20.70 8.07
CA SER A 32 12.91 20.49 9.49
C SER A 32 14.27 21.06 9.90
N ASN A 33 14.38 22.40 9.88
CA ASN A 33 15.17 23.14 10.86
C ASN A 33 14.30 23.38 12.12
N GLU A 34 13.67 22.34 12.65
CA GLU A 34 13.03 22.44 13.95
C GLU A 34 14.15 22.45 15.00
N GLU A 35 14.54 23.67 15.39
CA GLU A 35 15.27 23.91 16.63
C GLU A 35 14.52 23.23 17.76
N VAL A 36 15.21 22.32 18.45
CA VAL A 36 14.73 21.61 19.62
C VAL A 36 14.44 22.66 20.72
N GLU A 37 13.21 23.16 20.80
CA GLU A 37 12.76 23.96 21.93
C GLU A 37 12.71 23.06 23.18
N THR A 38 13.77 23.16 23.99
CA THR A 38 13.89 22.54 25.31
C THR A 38 12.97 23.23 26.30
N SER A 39 11.68 22.92 26.22
CA SER A 39 10.67 23.36 27.18
C SER A 39 10.77 22.54 28.47
N SER A 40 11.44 23.11 29.48
CA SER A 40 11.27 22.92 30.93
C SER A 40 10.59 21.61 31.42
N ILE A 41 11.41 20.66 31.87
CA ILE A 41 10.98 19.36 32.42
C ILE A 41 10.48 19.53 33.87
N ASP A 42 9.24 19.11 34.13
CA ASP A 42 8.66 18.91 35.46
C ASP A 42 9.33 17.71 36.17
N PRO A 43 9.85 17.85 37.40
CA PRO A 43 10.66 16.82 38.05
C PRO A 43 9.90 15.57 38.52
N PHE A 44 8.58 15.47 38.30
CA PHE A 44 7.78 14.31 38.72
C PHE A 44 7.20 13.45 37.60
N VAL A 45 7.48 13.75 36.33
CA VAL A 45 7.10 12.88 35.20
C VAL A 45 8.32 12.05 34.80
N THR A 46 8.30 10.75 35.14
CA THR A 46 9.29 9.78 34.65
C THR A 46 9.26 9.74 33.12
N ASN A 47 10.39 10.10 32.50
CA ASN A 47 10.62 10.32 31.07
C ASN A 47 10.50 9.07 30.16
N GLU A 48 9.56 8.15 30.42
CA GLU A 48 9.38 6.96 29.56
C GLU A 48 8.08 6.94 28.75
N GLU A 49 7.10 7.82 29.01
CA GLU A 49 5.76 7.68 28.38
C GLU A 49 5.25 8.88 27.56
N PHE A 50 6.05 9.92 27.32
CA PHE A 50 5.60 11.10 26.54
C PHE A 50 6.57 11.59 25.46
N ASN A 51 7.26 10.67 24.79
CA ASN A 51 7.99 10.98 23.54
C ASN A 51 7.26 10.43 22.30
N THR A 52 5.96 10.71 22.16
CA THR A 52 5.15 10.31 20.99
C THR A 52 5.39 11.22 19.76
N ASN A 53 6.58 11.81 19.63
CA ASN A 53 6.98 12.63 18.48
C ASN A 53 8.13 12.03 17.66
N SER A 54 8.69 10.87 18.03
CA SER A 54 9.67 10.19 17.18
C SER A 54 8.94 9.34 16.14
N ALA A 55 8.92 9.79 14.88
CA ALA A 55 8.63 8.87 13.78
C ALA A 55 9.60 7.67 13.88
N ASN A 56 9.09 6.44 13.80
CA ASN A 56 9.93 5.25 13.88
C ASN A 56 10.77 5.09 12.60
N LYS A 57 10.28 5.58 11.47
CA LYS A 57 10.97 5.62 10.16
C LYS A 57 10.51 6.86 9.37
N ILE A 58 11.45 7.50 8.70
CA ILE A 58 11.21 8.62 7.77
C ILE A 58 11.37 8.08 6.35
N ILE A 59 10.46 8.45 5.44
CA ILE A 59 10.49 8.06 4.03
C ILE A 59 10.31 9.29 3.14
N THR A 60 10.97 9.34 1.99
CA THR A 60 10.83 10.46 1.06
C THR A 60 9.60 10.30 0.16
N ASP A 61 9.12 11.41 -0.39
CA ASP A 61 8.06 11.39 -1.41
C ASP A 61 8.45 10.52 -2.61
N ASP A 62 9.63 10.73 -3.18
CA ASP A 62 10.16 9.96 -4.31
C ASP A 62 10.18 8.45 -4.04
N GLU A 63 10.48 8.03 -2.81
CA GLU A 63 10.48 6.62 -2.43
C GLU A 63 9.06 6.04 -2.40
N ILE A 64 8.06 6.79 -1.92
CA ILE A 64 6.66 6.36 -1.95
C ILE A 64 6.16 6.28 -3.38
N GLU A 65 6.44 7.29 -4.21
CA GLU A 65 6.01 7.34 -5.60
C GLU A 65 6.60 6.17 -6.41
N THR A 66 7.90 5.94 -6.27
CA THR A 66 8.59 4.81 -6.93
C THR A 66 8.02 3.46 -6.47
N ALA A 67 7.77 3.30 -5.17
CA ALA A 67 7.19 2.08 -4.63
C ALA A 67 5.74 1.87 -5.11
N TYR A 68 4.97 2.95 -5.24
CA TYR A 68 3.62 2.90 -5.78
C TYR A 68 3.61 2.49 -7.26
N ASP A 69 4.43 3.09 -8.11
CA ASP A 69 4.50 2.74 -9.53
C ASP A 69 4.87 1.27 -9.74
N PHE A 70 5.80 0.77 -8.93
CA PHE A 70 6.18 -0.64 -8.96
C PHE A 70 5.03 -1.55 -8.54
N ALA A 71 4.33 -1.20 -7.45
CA ALA A 71 3.15 -1.93 -6.97
C ALA A 71 1.99 -1.89 -7.98
N LEU A 72 1.77 -0.76 -8.65
CA LEU A 72 0.77 -0.59 -9.69
C LEU A 72 1.04 -1.51 -10.87
N ASN A 73 2.29 -1.55 -11.37
CA ASN A 73 2.67 -2.45 -12.45
C ASN A 73 2.56 -3.94 -12.05
N LYS A 74 2.89 -4.28 -10.80
CA LYS A 74 2.65 -5.62 -10.24
C LYS A 74 1.16 -5.97 -10.20
N ALA A 75 0.32 -5.07 -9.70
CA ALA A 75 -1.13 -5.27 -9.63
C ALA A 75 -1.75 -5.44 -11.02
N LEU A 76 -1.32 -4.61 -11.99
CA LEU A 76 -1.72 -4.75 -13.39
C LEU A 76 -1.29 -6.10 -13.97
N THR A 77 -0.07 -6.55 -13.69
CA THR A 77 0.41 -7.87 -14.15
C THR A 77 -0.38 -9.01 -13.49
N PHE A 78 -0.61 -8.92 -12.19
CA PHE A 78 -1.38 -9.88 -11.39
C PHE A 78 -2.83 -10.00 -11.88
N THR A 79 -3.43 -8.89 -12.31
CA THR A 79 -4.79 -8.82 -12.86
C THR A 79 -4.85 -9.07 -14.37
N ASN A 80 -3.84 -9.75 -14.94
CA ASN A 80 -3.77 -10.10 -16.36
C ASN A 80 -3.84 -8.89 -17.31
N ARG A 81 -3.13 -7.82 -16.96
CA ARG A 81 -3.10 -6.53 -17.66
C ARG A 81 -4.52 -5.97 -17.83
N LEU A 82 -5.23 -5.85 -16.71
CA LEU A 82 -6.54 -5.20 -16.64
C LEU A 82 -6.52 -3.87 -17.40
N ASN A 83 -7.52 -3.65 -18.24
CA ASN A 83 -7.70 -2.34 -18.86
C ASN A 83 -8.40 -1.42 -17.86
N ILE A 84 -7.60 -0.60 -17.17
CA ILE A 84 -8.03 0.34 -16.14
C ILE A 84 -9.19 1.24 -16.61
N ASP A 85 -9.19 1.68 -17.87
CA ASP A 85 -10.22 2.59 -18.42
C ASP A 85 -11.62 1.94 -18.50
N THR A 86 -11.71 0.62 -18.29
CA THR A 86 -13.00 -0.10 -18.27
C THR A 86 -13.66 -0.14 -16.90
N LEU A 87 -12.96 0.31 -15.86
CA LEU A 87 -13.46 0.29 -14.50
C LEU A 87 -14.44 1.45 -14.27
N THR A 88 -15.49 1.18 -13.49
CA THR A 88 -16.28 2.24 -12.86
C THR A 88 -15.42 2.99 -11.83
N THR A 89 -15.82 4.20 -11.45
CA THR A 89 -15.12 4.99 -10.41
C THR A 89 -14.91 4.19 -9.13
N VAL A 90 -15.95 3.50 -8.65
CA VAL A 90 -15.88 2.70 -7.41
C VAL A 90 -14.90 1.53 -7.54
N GLU A 91 -14.87 0.87 -8.70
CA GLU A 91 -13.93 -0.23 -8.96
C GLU A 91 -12.49 0.27 -9.09
N GLY A 92 -12.27 1.41 -9.75
CA GLY A 92 -10.97 2.05 -9.87
C GLY A 92 -10.41 2.48 -8.51
N ASP A 93 -11.24 3.10 -7.68
CA ASP A 93 -10.86 3.49 -6.31
C ASP A 93 -10.51 2.27 -5.45
N LEU A 94 -11.31 1.20 -5.56
CA LEU A 94 -11.05 -0.04 -4.85
C LEU A 94 -9.76 -0.73 -5.33
N PHE A 95 -9.51 -0.73 -6.64
CA PHE A 95 -8.26 -1.24 -7.22
C PHE A 95 -7.06 -0.46 -6.68
N CYS A 96 -7.08 0.88 -6.77
CA CYS A 96 -6.00 1.74 -6.28
C CYS A 96 -5.79 1.63 -4.77
N LYS A 97 -6.85 1.44 -3.98
CA LYS A 97 -6.73 1.14 -2.55
C LYS A 97 -5.87 -0.10 -2.31
N TYR A 98 -6.09 -1.18 -3.06
CA TYR A 98 -5.28 -2.40 -2.89
C TYR A 98 -3.87 -2.27 -3.46
N VAL A 99 -3.65 -1.40 -4.46
CA VAL A 99 -2.30 -0.98 -4.85
C VAL A 99 -1.59 -0.29 -3.68
N CYS A 100 -2.25 0.64 -2.99
CA CYS A 100 -1.70 1.32 -1.80
C CYS A 100 -1.33 0.34 -0.68
N VAL A 101 -2.18 -0.66 -0.42
CA VAL A 101 -1.90 -1.73 0.56
C VAL A 101 -0.66 -2.55 0.14
N TRP A 102 -0.51 -2.84 -1.16
CA TRP A 102 0.67 -3.53 -1.67
C TRP A 102 1.92 -2.66 -1.53
N THR A 103 1.83 -1.36 -1.84
CA THR A 103 2.93 -0.41 -1.63
C THR A 103 3.38 -0.39 -0.17
N ALA A 104 2.45 -0.31 0.78
CA ALA A 104 2.76 -0.38 2.21
C ALA A 104 3.43 -1.71 2.59
N SER A 105 3.00 -2.84 2.03
CA SER A 105 3.68 -4.13 2.20
C SER A 105 5.13 -4.08 1.73
N ASP A 106 5.37 -3.60 0.50
CA ASP A 106 6.70 -3.53 -0.11
C ASP A 106 7.63 -2.62 0.70
N LEU A 107 7.13 -1.45 1.12
CA LEU A 107 7.85 -0.53 2.00
C LEU A 107 8.15 -1.17 3.36
N TRP A 108 7.17 -1.76 4.03
CA TRP A 108 7.41 -2.40 5.32
C TRP A 108 8.50 -3.47 5.22
N ASN A 109 8.44 -4.32 4.20
CA ASN A 109 9.42 -5.39 3.98
C ASN A 109 10.81 -4.85 3.64
N LYS A 110 10.92 -3.74 2.88
CA LYS A 110 12.21 -3.09 2.55
C LYS A 110 12.97 -2.68 3.81
N TYR A 111 12.28 -2.13 4.82
CA TYR A 111 12.94 -1.59 6.01
C TYR A 111 12.87 -2.48 7.27
N ASN A 112 12.17 -3.62 7.21
CA ASN A 112 12.03 -4.56 8.33
C ASN A 112 12.39 -5.99 7.91
N ILE A 113 13.44 -6.14 7.11
CA ILE A 113 14.01 -7.45 6.77
C ILE A 113 14.44 -8.13 8.08
N ARG A 114 13.83 -9.26 8.40
CA ARG A 114 14.21 -10.06 9.58
C ARG A 114 15.65 -10.50 9.43
N VAL A 115 16.50 -10.12 10.39
CA VAL A 115 17.69 -10.92 10.71
C VAL A 115 17.15 -12.17 11.40
N THR A 116 17.31 -13.33 10.78
CA THR A 116 16.94 -14.62 11.38
C THR A 116 17.71 -14.80 12.68
N ASN A 117 17.03 -14.66 13.82
CA ASN A 117 17.53 -15.19 15.08
C ASN A 117 17.37 -16.71 15.02
N GLU A 118 18.49 -17.43 15.17
CA GLU A 118 18.56 -18.89 15.19
C GLU A 118 17.74 -19.52 16.34
N ASP A 119 17.30 -18.72 17.32
CA ASP A 119 16.60 -19.19 18.54
C ASP A 119 15.05 -19.30 18.43
N MET A 120 14.45 -19.14 17.24
CA MET A 120 12.98 -19.19 17.04
C MET A 120 12.53 -20.15 15.92
N GLU A 121 13.13 -21.34 15.84
CA GLU A 121 12.86 -22.33 14.77
C GLU A 121 11.38 -22.79 14.67
N ASP A 122 10.56 -22.68 15.74
CA ASP A 122 9.23 -23.32 15.78
C ASP A 122 8.01 -22.37 15.79
N THR A 123 8.19 -21.04 15.71
CA THR A 123 7.04 -20.11 15.68
C THR A 123 7.02 -19.32 14.37
N TYR A 124 6.19 -19.73 13.42
CA TYR A 124 5.93 -18.95 12.21
C TYR A 124 5.05 -17.73 12.55
N ILE A 125 5.68 -16.65 12.99
CA ILE A 125 5.01 -15.35 13.09
C ILE A 125 5.00 -14.74 11.70
N GLN A 126 3.83 -14.58 11.08
CA GLN A 126 3.73 -13.85 9.79
C GLN A 126 4.16 -12.39 10.00
N SER A 127 5.04 -11.88 9.15
CA SER A 127 5.43 -10.46 9.22
C SER A 127 4.25 -9.55 8.87
N TYR A 128 4.21 -8.33 9.42
CA TYR A 128 3.15 -7.38 9.11
C TYR A 128 3.12 -7.00 7.62
N GLY A 129 4.28 -6.83 6.98
CA GLY A 129 4.37 -6.70 5.53
C GLY A 129 3.77 -7.91 4.78
N GLY A 130 3.97 -9.13 5.29
CA GLY A 130 3.33 -10.33 4.75
C GLY A 130 1.81 -10.38 4.91
N LEU A 131 1.27 -9.79 5.99
CA LEU A 131 -0.18 -9.64 6.19
C LEU A 131 -0.77 -8.66 5.18
N LEU A 132 -0.13 -7.49 5.01
CA LEU A 132 -0.52 -6.48 4.02
C LEU A 132 -0.47 -7.03 2.59
N TYR A 133 0.58 -7.78 2.24
CA TYR A 133 0.67 -8.46 0.94
C TYR A 133 -0.53 -9.36 0.67
N LYS A 134 -0.88 -10.21 1.64
CA LYS A 134 -2.04 -11.12 1.52
C LYS A 134 -3.34 -10.35 1.36
N GLN A 135 -3.50 -9.24 2.08
CA GLN A 135 -4.68 -8.37 1.95
C GLN A 135 -4.78 -7.74 0.56
N ALA A 136 -3.68 -7.24 0.01
CA ALA A 136 -3.64 -6.68 -1.34
C ALA A 136 -4.00 -7.72 -2.41
N VAL A 137 -3.41 -8.91 -2.34
CA VAL A 137 -3.69 -10.01 -3.28
C VAL A 137 -5.16 -10.44 -3.24
N ASN A 138 -5.71 -10.62 -2.03
CA ASN A 138 -7.12 -10.98 -1.87
C ASN A 138 -8.05 -9.90 -2.44
N GLY A 139 -7.71 -8.62 -2.22
CA GLY A 139 -8.47 -7.48 -2.73
C GLY A 139 -8.41 -7.32 -4.25
N LEU A 140 -7.27 -7.66 -4.87
CA LEU A 140 -7.07 -7.59 -6.31
C LEU A 140 -7.62 -8.81 -7.08
N THR A 141 -7.84 -9.93 -6.39
CA THR A 141 -8.33 -11.18 -7.00
C THR A 141 -9.62 -11.03 -7.82
N PRO A 142 -10.65 -10.29 -7.37
CA PRO A 142 -11.88 -10.07 -8.14
C PRO A 142 -11.64 -9.45 -9.53
N PHE A 143 -10.59 -8.63 -9.68
CA PHE A 143 -10.26 -7.95 -10.93
C PHE A 143 -9.59 -8.87 -11.97
N ILE A 144 -9.14 -10.06 -11.56
CA ILE A 144 -8.63 -11.09 -12.49
C ILE A 144 -9.75 -11.61 -13.40
N LEU A 145 -10.97 -11.71 -12.87
CA LEU A 145 -12.07 -12.49 -13.47
C LEU A 145 -12.96 -11.71 -14.45
N GLN A 146 -12.79 -10.38 -14.57
CA GLN A 146 -13.62 -9.57 -15.47
C GLN A 146 -13.44 -9.90 -16.97
N LYS A 147 -12.44 -10.71 -17.36
CA LYS A 147 -12.29 -11.23 -18.74
C LYS A 147 -13.15 -12.46 -19.06
N ILE A 148 -13.57 -13.27 -18.07
CA ILE A 148 -14.19 -14.58 -18.38
C ILE A 148 -15.66 -14.45 -18.80
N GLN A 149 -16.35 -13.38 -18.41
CA GLN A 149 -17.76 -13.17 -18.78
C GLN A 149 -17.96 -12.71 -20.23
N GLY A 150 -16.90 -12.34 -20.96
CA GLY A 150 -16.96 -12.04 -22.39
C GLY A 150 -17.03 -13.28 -23.30
N PHE A 151 -16.60 -14.45 -22.83
CA PHE A 151 -16.56 -15.68 -23.63
C PHE A 151 -17.88 -16.47 -23.61
N HIS A 152 -18.75 -16.25 -22.61
CA HIS A 152 -20.05 -16.95 -22.52
C HIS A 152 -21.15 -16.31 -23.39
N ARG A 153 -20.94 -15.08 -23.89
CA ARG A 153 -21.93 -14.40 -24.75
C ARG A 153 -21.80 -14.74 -26.23
N ILE A 154 -20.63 -15.23 -26.66
CA ILE A 154 -20.39 -15.58 -28.07
C ILE A 154 -20.88 -17.00 -28.38
N THR A 155 -20.88 -17.91 -27.41
CA THR A 155 -21.33 -19.30 -27.63
C THR A 155 -22.86 -19.46 -27.61
N GLN A 156 -23.63 -18.53 -27.01
CA GLN A 156 -25.09 -18.57 -27.09
C GLN A 156 -25.66 -18.01 -28.40
N ASN A 157 -24.96 -17.09 -29.07
CA ASN A 157 -25.39 -16.55 -30.36
C ASN A 157 -24.90 -17.35 -31.58
N MET A 158 -24.13 -18.43 -31.37
CA MET A 158 -23.68 -19.34 -32.45
C MET A 158 -24.38 -20.70 -32.41
N MET A 159 -25.43 -20.86 -31.61
CA MET A 159 -26.26 -22.08 -31.55
C MET A 159 -27.71 -21.84 -32.01
N GLU A 160 -28.03 -20.65 -32.53
CA GLU A 160 -29.38 -20.29 -33.03
C GLU A 160 -29.43 -20.00 -34.54
N ASP A 161 -28.45 -20.46 -35.33
CA ASP A 161 -28.53 -20.49 -36.81
C ASP A 161 -28.44 -21.94 -37.34
#